data_AF-A0A0R0JXP1-F1
#
_entry.id   AF-A0A0R0JXP1-F1
#
_cell.length_a   1.000
_cell.length_b   1.000
_cell.length_c   1.000
_cell.angle_alpha   90.00
_cell.angle_beta   90.00
_cell.angle_gamma   90.00
#
_symmetry.space_group_name_H-M   'P 1'
#
loop_
_entity.id
_entity.type
_entity.pdbx_description
1 polymer ?
#
loop_
_entity_poly.entity_id
_entity_poly.type
_entity_poly.pdbx_seq_one_letter_code
_entity_poly.pdbx_strand_id
1 'polypeptide(L)'
;MLVTLAAGKLVRRHLPLFFRLFHLQNRGLGSSKSKRISIRYHINTSSSSPKPLSVSEHKAMVALLVATTSDPASINPANALLGMPGWKPGPHFQDDMKSYVNEGVRVLVHGKSIVAEDELDKRWEEVTGEVIDEVIFFSKHTAASNKPALTVHPIGVPHLRQGDVPPQGGRPGWAALPNPRMGPWLRLLKNLAQAHNLVPEFEITLEATHHGPLTNKPTMFLEIGSTEDYWKRQDAAQVMAQLVWEGLGLGGVSDVGNWSRENDNKKILLGIGGGHYAPRHVDVVL
;
A
#
# COMPACT_ATOMS: atom_id res chain seq x y z
N MET A 1 -17.15 7.42 26.73
CA MET A 1 -17.09 6.46 27.85
C MET A 1 -15.79 5.68 27.73
N LEU A 2 -14.94 5.79 28.76
CA LEU A 2 -13.55 5.32 28.91
C LEU A 2 -12.47 5.81 27.92
N VAL A 3 -11.63 6.73 28.42
CA VAL A 3 -10.29 7.05 27.94
C VAL A 3 -9.31 6.40 28.92
N THR A 4 -8.33 5.65 28.42
CA THR A 4 -7.13 5.30 29.20
C THR A 4 -5.90 5.43 28.30
N LEU A 5 -5.09 6.47 28.53
CA LEU A 5 -3.77 6.69 27.97
C LEU A 5 -2.77 6.59 29.13
N ALA A 6 -1.81 5.67 29.02
CA ALA A 6 -0.58 5.69 29.81
C ALA A 6 0.54 5.03 29.00
N ALA A 7 1.44 5.85 28.45
CA ALA A 7 2.72 5.40 27.91
C ALA A 7 3.83 5.95 28.81
N GLY A 8 4.40 5.06 29.63
CA GLY A 8 5.59 5.31 30.42
C GLY A 8 6.86 5.08 29.59
N LYS A 9 7.80 6.03 29.69
CA LYS A 9 9.17 5.94 29.17
C LYS A 9 9.89 4.71 29.75
N LEU A 10 10.59 3.94 28.91
CA LEU A 10 11.76 3.19 29.38
C LEU A 10 12.87 3.15 28.32
N VAL A 11 14.06 3.47 28.80
CA VAL A 11 15.32 3.69 28.09
C VAL A 11 16.00 2.36 27.73
N ARG A 12 16.60 2.31 26.53
CA ARG A 12 17.43 1.20 26.03
C ARG A 12 18.67 0.97 26.92
N ARG A 13 18.96 -0.31 27.25
CA ARG A 13 20.33 -0.82 27.43
C ARG A 13 20.43 -2.23 26.85
N HIS A 14 21.45 -2.44 26.02
CA HIS A 14 21.85 -3.73 25.44
C HIS A 14 22.27 -4.73 26.52
N LEU A 15 21.93 -6.01 26.33
CA LEU A 15 22.65 -7.16 26.91
C LEU A 15 22.53 -8.38 25.98
N PRO A 16 23.59 -9.19 25.78
CA PRO A 16 23.53 -10.43 25.02
C PRO A 16 23.18 -11.65 25.90
N LEU A 17 22.90 -12.74 25.18
CA LEU A 17 22.31 -14.03 25.55
C LEU A 17 23.06 -14.89 26.60
N PHE A 18 22.23 -15.62 27.39
CA PHE A 18 22.38 -16.90 28.09
C PHE A 18 23.47 -17.14 29.16
N PHE A 19 23.01 -17.44 30.39
CA PHE A 19 23.39 -18.65 31.15
C PHE A 19 22.34 -18.96 32.24
N ARG A 20 21.88 -20.22 32.32
CA ARG A 20 21.07 -20.78 33.42
C ARG A 20 22.01 -21.28 34.52
N LEU A 21 21.85 -20.81 35.76
CA LEU A 21 22.47 -21.39 36.96
C LEU A 21 21.48 -22.35 37.64
N PHE A 22 21.92 -23.57 37.93
CA PHE A 22 21.30 -24.43 38.95
C PHE A 22 22.17 -24.39 40.23
N HIS A 23 21.50 -24.24 41.38
CA HIS A 23 22.09 -24.27 42.72
C HIS A 23 22.57 -25.69 43.10
N LEU A 24 23.80 -25.78 43.60
CA LEU A 24 24.30 -26.93 44.37
C LEU A 24 23.89 -26.79 45.84
N GLN A 25 23.39 -27.87 46.43
CA GLN A 25 23.29 -28.04 47.88
C GLN A 25 24.35 -29.07 48.30
N ASN A 26 25.33 -28.60 49.09
CA ASN A 26 26.41 -29.42 49.65
C ASN A 26 25.88 -30.42 50.69
N ARG A 27 26.35 -31.68 50.61
CA ARG A 27 26.46 -32.59 51.76
C ARG A 27 27.91 -33.04 51.86
N GLY A 28 28.47 -32.95 53.06
CA GLY A 28 29.78 -33.51 53.39
C GLY A 28 29.72 -34.20 54.75
N LEU A 29 29.95 -35.51 54.75
CA LEU A 29 30.51 -36.29 55.86
C LEU A 29 31.20 -37.53 55.25
N GLY A 30 32.50 -37.64 55.47
CA GLY A 30 33.18 -38.92 55.70
C GLY A 30 33.71 -39.74 54.51
N SER A 31 35.03 -39.64 54.32
CA SER A 31 35.97 -40.78 54.23
C SER A 31 35.96 -41.76 53.03
N SER A 32 37.03 -41.64 52.24
CA SER A 32 37.95 -42.71 51.77
C SER A 32 37.42 -43.84 50.88
N LYS A 33 37.72 -43.76 49.57
CA LYS A 33 38.56 -44.72 48.79
C LYS A 33 38.41 -44.45 47.28
N SER A 34 39.55 -44.38 46.60
CA SER A 34 39.68 -44.19 45.15
C SER A 34 39.06 -45.35 44.34
N LYS A 35 38.13 -45.03 43.44
CA LYS A 35 37.73 -45.88 42.29
C LYS A 35 37.54 -44.98 41.06
N ARG A 36 38.40 -45.17 40.05
CA ARG A 36 38.23 -44.58 38.70
C ARG A 36 37.04 -45.26 38.01
N ILE A 37 35.98 -44.52 37.72
CA ILE A 37 34.89 -44.94 36.84
C ILE A 37 35.08 -44.19 35.51
N SER A 38 35.32 -44.93 34.43
CA SER A 38 35.39 -44.43 33.06
C SER A 38 34.00 -44.54 32.44
N ILE A 39 33.32 -43.41 32.22
CA ILE A 39 32.08 -43.36 31.45
C ILE A 39 32.43 -43.01 30.00
N ARG A 40 32.34 -43.99 29.09
CA ARG A 40 32.44 -43.76 27.64
C ARG A 40 31.06 -43.33 27.13
N TYR A 41 30.96 -42.14 26.56
CA TYR A 41 29.80 -41.76 25.75
C TYR A 41 30.06 -42.20 24.30
N HIS A 42 29.19 -43.05 23.75
CA HIS A 42 29.12 -43.33 22.32
C HIS A 42 28.35 -42.20 21.64
N ILE A 43 29.04 -41.41 20.82
CA ILE A 43 28.40 -40.46 19.91
C ILE A 43 28.21 -41.17 18.58
N ASN A 44 26.96 -41.47 18.24
CA ASN A 44 26.56 -41.96 16.93
C ASN A 44 26.66 -40.80 15.93
N THR A 45 27.61 -40.86 15.00
CA THR A 45 27.75 -39.86 13.92
C THR A 45 27.03 -40.36 12.67
N SER A 46 25.70 -40.21 12.62
CA SER A 46 24.97 -40.28 11.36
C SER A 46 25.13 -38.95 10.63
N SER A 47 25.91 -38.93 9.54
CA SER A 47 26.06 -37.78 8.67
C SER A 47 24.81 -37.60 7.79
N SER A 48 23.83 -36.83 8.27
CA SER A 48 22.91 -36.13 7.39
C SER A 48 23.39 -34.70 7.26
N SER A 49 23.85 -34.34 6.06
CA SER A 49 24.16 -32.96 5.71
C SER A 49 22.89 -32.11 5.91
N PRO A 50 22.93 -31.03 6.72
CA PRO A 50 21.81 -30.12 6.79
C PRO A 50 21.66 -29.46 5.41
N LYS A 51 20.48 -29.59 4.81
CA LYS A 51 20.09 -28.77 3.66
C LYS A 51 20.33 -27.31 4.01
N PRO A 52 20.92 -26.49 3.13
CA PRO A 52 21.09 -25.08 3.40
C PRO A 52 19.71 -24.48 3.67
N LEU A 53 19.57 -23.82 4.83
CA LEU A 53 18.45 -22.94 5.12
C LEU A 53 18.37 -21.95 3.95
N SER A 54 17.24 -21.94 3.25
CA SER A 54 16.97 -21.00 2.17
C SER A 54 17.21 -19.59 2.72
N VAL A 55 18.21 -18.91 2.19
CA VAL A 55 18.34 -17.47 2.35
C VAL A 55 17.00 -16.91 1.87
N SER A 56 16.29 -16.18 2.72
CA SER A 56 15.06 -15.50 2.31
C SER A 56 15.46 -14.54 1.19
N GLU A 57 15.16 -14.90 -0.05
CA GLU A 57 15.21 -13.95 -1.15
C GLU A 57 14.39 -12.75 -0.71
N HIS A 58 15.03 -11.58 -0.59
CA HIS A 58 14.31 -10.34 -0.41
C HIS A 58 13.44 -10.18 -1.65
N LYS A 59 12.17 -10.57 -1.53
CA LYS A 59 11.20 -10.38 -2.61
C LYS A 59 11.15 -8.88 -2.92
N ALA A 60 11.27 -8.55 -4.20
CA ALA A 60 11.17 -7.16 -4.63
C ALA A 60 9.77 -6.63 -4.26
N MET A 61 9.75 -5.53 -3.50
CA MET A 61 8.53 -4.78 -3.19
C MET A 61 8.21 -3.88 -4.37
N VAL A 62 6.95 -3.89 -4.83
CA VAL A 62 6.53 -3.11 -5.99
C VAL A 62 5.22 -2.36 -5.74
N ALA A 63 5.08 -1.18 -6.36
CA ALA A 63 3.81 -0.46 -6.43
C ALA A 63 3.00 -0.96 -7.62
N LEU A 64 1.71 -1.25 -7.43
CA LEU A 64 0.81 -1.73 -8.46
C LEU A 64 -0.19 -0.65 -8.84
N LEU A 65 -0.09 -0.14 -10.07
CA LEU A 65 -1.10 0.71 -10.67
C LEU A 65 -2.09 -0.11 -11.48
N VAL A 66 -3.35 0.28 -11.43
CA VAL A 66 -4.43 -0.45 -12.07
C VAL A 66 -5.29 0.52 -12.85
N ALA A 67 -5.57 0.16 -14.10
CA ALA A 67 -6.45 0.90 -15.00
C ALA A 67 -7.34 -0.02 -15.81
N THR A 68 -8.51 0.48 -16.21
CA THR A 68 -9.46 -0.22 -17.07
C THR A 68 -9.68 0.51 -18.38
N THR A 69 -9.72 -0.25 -19.50
CA THR A 69 -10.04 0.30 -20.83
C THR A 69 -11.52 0.68 -20.98
N SER A 70 -12.37 0.29 -20.04
CA SER A 70 -13.80 0.64 -20.02
C SER A 70 -14.08 2.05 -19.47
N ASP A 71 -13.06 2.74 -18.97
CA ASP A 71 -13.17 4.05 -18.34
C ASP A 71 -12.13 5.03 -18.92
N PRO A 72 -12.55 6.10 -19.62
CA PRO A 72 -11.64 7.12 -20.14
C PRO A 72 -10.76 7.79 -19.07
N ALA A 73 -11.31 8.06 -17.88
CA ALA A 73 -10.55 8.67 -16.78
C ALA A 73 -9.56 7.70 -16.14
N SER A 74 -9.70 6.39 -16.42
CA SER A 74 -8.76 5.36 -16.01
C SER A 74 -7.67 5.14 -17.06
N ILE A 75 -8.06 4.89 -18.31
CA ILE A 75 -7.13 4.52 -19.38
C ILE A 75 -6.31 5.69 -19.90
N ASN A 76 -6.84 6.92 -19.91
CA ASN A 76 -6.09 8.07 -20.43
C ASN A 76 -4.87 8.40 -19.55
N PRO A 77 -4.97 8.51 -18.21
CA PRO A 77 -3.80 8.68 -17.35
C PRO A 77 -2.82 7.52 -17.47
N ALA A 78 -3.31 6.27 -17.52
CA ALA A 78 -2.46 5.11 -17.67
C ALA A 78 -1.67 5.13 -18.99
N ASN A 79 -2.31 5.48 -20.11
CA ASN A 79 -1.63 5.63 -21.40
C ASN A 79 -0.62 6.79 -21.39
N ALA A 80 -0.96 7.92 -20.78
CA ALA A 80 -0.04 9.04 -20.63
C ALA A 80 1.19 8.66 -19.80
N LEU A 81 1.00 7.92 -18.71
CA LEU A 81 2.08 7.37 -17.88
C LEU A 81 2.93 6.37 -18.66
N LEU A 82 2.31 5.41 -19.36
CA LEU A 82 3.00 4.41 -20.19
C LEU A 82 3.75 5.02 -21.37
N GLY A 83 3.38 6.23 -21.81
CA GLY A 83 4.09 7.01 -22.81
C GLY A 83 5.38 7.67 -22.30
N MET A 84 5.61 7.68 -20.99
CA MET A 84 6.85 8.19 -20.39
C MET A 84 8.00 7.17 -20.55
N PRO A 85 9.28 7.57 -20.40
CA PRO A 85 10.40 6.65 -20.57
C PRO A 85 10.43 5.48 -19.56
N GLY A 86 11.02 4.36 -19.96
CA GLY A 86 11.36 3.25 -19.05
C GLY A 86 10.37 2.08 -19.01
N TRP A 87 9.16 2.23 -19.55
CA TRP A 87 8.17 1.15 -19.58
C TRP A 87 8.52 0.04 -20.55
N LYS A 88 8.33 -1.20 -20.11
CA LYS A 88 8.50 -2.43 -20.91
C LYS A 88 7.31 -3.37 -20.63
N PRO A 89 7.03 -4.33 -21.52
CA PRO A 89 6.09 -5.41 -21.21
C PRO A 89 6.47 -6.11 -19.90
N GLY A 90 5.49 -6.27 -19.02
CA GLY A 90 5.65 -6.92 -17.72
C GLY A 90 5.48 -8.44 -17.78
N PRO A 91 5.55 -9.12 -16.63
CA PRO A 91 5.31 -10.56 -16.56
C PRO A 91 3.85 -10.89 -16.91
N HIS A 92 3.63 -12.04 -17.53
CA HIS A 92 2.27 -12.54 -17.69
C HIS A 92 1.62 -12.76 -16.32
N PHE A 93 0.36 -12.32 -16.18
CA PHE A 93 -0.40 -12.43 -14.93
C PHE A 93 -1.75 -13.13 -15.16
N GLN A 94 -2.60 -12.56 -16.03
CA GLN A 94 -3.90 -13.11 -16.42
C GLN A 94 -4.14 -12.80 -17.91
N ASP A 95 -4.83 -13.70 -18.61
CA ASP A 95 -5.04 -13.60 -20.07
C ASP A 95 -5.77 -12.31 -20.50
N ASP A 96 -6.64 -11.78 -19.65
CA ASP A 96 -7.42 -10.58 -19.90
C ASP A 96 -6.77 -9.29 -19.36
N MET A 97 -5.52 -9.37 -18.90
CA MET A 97 -4.77 -8.24 -18.36
C MET A 97 -3.41 -8.07 -19.04
N LYS A 98 -3.11 -6.83 -19.42
CA LYS A 98 -1.77 -6.44 -19.86
C LYS A 98 -0.99 -5.89 -18.67
N SER A 99 0.24 -6.32 -18.53
CA SER A 99 1.16 -5.81 -17.51
C SER A 99 2.32 -5.03 -18.15
N TYR A 100 2.78 -4.02 -17.43
CA TYR A 100 3.95 -3.23 -17.79
C TYR A 100 4.83 -3.03 -16.56
N VAL A 101 6.13 -2.92 -16.78
CA VAL A 101 7.15 -2.76 -15.74
C VAL A 101 8.00 -1.53 -16.00
N ASN A 102 8.26 -0.77 -14.93
CA ASN A 102 9.28 0.27 -14.86
C ASN A 102 9.81 0.34 -13.43
N GLU A 103 11.09 0.01 -13.23
CA GLU A 103 11.73 -0.04 -11.91
C GLU A 103 10.89 -0.82 -10.86
N GLY A 104 10.56 -0.20 -9.72
CA GLY A 104 9.71 -0.76 -8.66
C GLY A 104 8.21 -0.62 -8.93
N VAL A 105 7.79 -0.25 -10.13
CA VAL A 105 6.38 0.05 -10.46
C VAL A 105 5.85 -0.92 -11.51
N ARG A 106 4.61 -1.36 -11.32
CA ARG A 106 3.86 -2.22 -12.23
C ARG A 106 2.58 -1.50 -12.65
N VAL A 107 2.18 -1.61 -13.91
CA VAL A 107 0.88 -1.13 -14.39
C VAL A 107 0.11 -2.31 -14.95
N LEU A 108 -1.11 -2.51 -14.47
CA LEU A 108 -2.08 -3.46 -14.99
C LEU A 108 -3.17 -2.72 -15.77
N VAL A 109 -3.44 -3.19 -16.98
CA VAL A 109 -4.51 -2.69 -17.84
C VAL A 109 -5.43 -3.84 -18.21
N HIS A 110 -6.72 -3.74 -17.88
CA HIS A 110 -7.73 -4.77 -18.14
C HIS A 110 -9.02 -4.15 -18.69
N GLY A 111 -9.98 -4.98 -19.11
CA GLY A 111 -11.26 -4.52 -19.70
C GLY A 111 -12.47 -4.54 -18.77
N LYS A 112 -12.29 -4.96 -17.51
CA LYS A 112 -13.39 -5.17 -16.55
C LYS A 112 -13.60 -3.96 -15.64
N SER A 113 -14.67 -4.00 -14.86
CA SER A 113 -14.93 -2.99 -13.81
C SER A 113 -13.83 -3.01 -12.76
N ILE A 114 -13.24 -1.84 -12.48
CA ILE A 114 -12.10 -1.73 -11.55
C ILE A 114 -12.50 -2.06 -10.11
N VAL A 115 -13.73 -1.75 -9.71
CA VAL A 115 -14.25 -2.05 -8.37
C VAL A 115 -14.57 -3.54 -8.15
N ALA A 116 -14.49 -4.35 -9.22
CA ALA A 116 -14.65 -5.80 -9.15
C ALA A 116 -13.31 -6.55 -8.98
N GLU A 117 -12.18 -5.83 -8.98
CA GLU A 117 -10.85 -6.41 -8.86
C GLU A 117 -10.45 -6.68 -7.40
N ASP A 118 -11.28 -7.44 -6.70
CA ASP A 118 -11.01 -7.88 -5.33
C ASP A 118 -9.70 -8.70 -5.27
N GLU A 119 -8.93 -8.44 -4.22
CA GLU A 119 -7.70 -9.11 -3.84
C GLU A 119 -6.67 -9.19 -4.98
N LEU A 120 -6.67 -8.18 -5.87
CA LEU A 120 -5.74 -8.11 -7.00
C LEU A 120 -4.28 -8.14 -6.56
N ASP A 121 -3.97 -7.54 -5.41
CA ASP A 121 -2.67 -7.65 -4.75
C ASP A 121 -2.28 -9.11 -4.51
N LYS A 122 -3.12 -9.89 -3.82
CA LYS A 122 -2.83 -11.30 -3.52
C LYS A 122 -2.66 -12.13 -4.78
N ARG A 123 -3.57 -11.96 -5.73
CA ARG A 123 -3.51 -12.67 -7.03
C ARG A 123 -2.19 -12.39 -7.74
N TRP A 124 -1.74 -11.13 -7.77
CA TRP A 124 -0.45 -10.76 -8.35
C TRP A 124 0.71 -11.42 -7.62
N GLU A 125 0.75 -11.36 -6.28
CA GLU A 125 1.83 -11.97 -5.47
C GLU A 125 1.91 -13.49 -5.65
N GLU A 126 0.77 -14.17 -5.78
CA GLU A 126 0.68 -15.62 -6.00
C GLU A 126 1.24 -16.04 -7.36
N VAL A 127 0.96 -15.27 -8.42
CA VAL A 127 1.38 -15.61 -9.79
C VAL A 127 2.83 -15.19 -10.07
N THR A 128 3.23 -13.99 -9.64
CA THR A 128 4.52 -13.40 -10.02
C THR A 128 5.61 -13.60 -8.98
N GLY A 129 5.23 -13.84 -7.72
CA GLY A 129 6.17 -13.90 -6.59
C GLY A 129 6.65 -12.54 -6.08
N GLU A 130 6.35 -11.44 -6.79
CA GLU A 130 6.63 -10.06 -6.34
C GLU A 130 5.72 -9.69 -5.17
N VAL A 131 6.18 -8.87 -4.22
CA VAL A 131 5.34 -8.42 -3.10
C VAL A 131 4.81 -7.04 -3.41
N ILE A 132 3.50 -6.85 -3.25
CA ILE A 132 2.87 -5.55 -3.44
C ILE A 132 3.07 -4.70 -2.17
N ASP A 133 3.60 -3.50 -2.33
CA ASP A 133 3.72 -2.51 -1.25
C ASP A 133 2.49 -1.61 -1.17
N GLU A 134 1.98 -1.17 -2.33
CA GLU A 134 0.81 -0.31 -2.45
C GLU A 134 0.05 -0.56 -3.76
N VAL A 135 -1.24 -0.27 -3.77
CA VAL A 135 -2.09 -0.33 -4.97
C VAL A 135 -2.71 1.04 -5.24
N ILE A 136 -2.65 1.49 -6.49
CA ILE A 136 -3.17 2.80 -6.89
C ILE A 136 -4.08 2.60 -8.11
N PHE A 137 -5.32 3.07 -7.99
CA PHE A 137 -6.32 2.92 -9.05
C PHE A 137 -6.52 4.25 -9.77
N PHE A 138 -6.52 4.23 -11.11
CA PHE A 138 -7.08 5.32 -11.90
C PHE A 138 -8.55 5.04 -12.20
N SER A 139 -9.42 6.03 -12.08
CA SER A 139 -10.86 5.85 -12.26
C SER A 139 -11.57 7.16 -12.59
N LYS A 140 -12.81 7.08 -13.04
CA LYS A 140 -13.72 8.22 -13.10
C LYS A 140 -14.36 8.49 -11.75
N HIS A 141 -14.45 9.78 -11.46
CA HIS A 141 -15.42 10.29 -10.50
C HIS A 141 -16.69 10.72 -11.24
N THR A 142 -17.87 10.47 -10.66
CA THR A 142 -19.15 10.95 -11.17
C THR A 142 -19.90 11.74 -10.10
N ALA A 143 -20.36 12.94 -10.45
CA ALA A 143 -21.08 13.83 -9.54
C ALA A 143 -22.31 14.44 -10.18
N ALA A 144 -23.43 14.45 -9.46
CA ALA A 144 -24.67 15.10 -9.91
C ALA A 144 -24.52 16.62 -10.15
N SER A 145 -23.51 17.25 -9.55
CA SER A 145 -23.20 18.67 -9.75
C SER A 145 -22.52 18.96 -11.09
N ASN A 146 -22.02 17.93 -11.79
CA ASN A 146 -21.20 18.02 -13.00
C ASN A 146 -19.96 18.92 -12.87
N LYS A 147 -19.56 19.26 -11.64
CA LYS A 147 -18.37 20.09 -11.40
C LYS A 147 -17.11 19.26 -11.69
N PRO A 148 -16.17 19.78 -12.51
CA PRO A 148 -14.90 19.10 -12.74
C PRO A 148 -14.07 19.03 -11.46
N ALA A 149 -13.48 17.87 -11.22
CA ALA A 149 -12.64 17.63 -10.05
C ALA A 149 -11.52 16.63 -10.36
N LEU A 150 -10.37 16.81 -9.73
CA LEU A 150 -9.31 15.80 -9.62
C LEU A 150 -9.26 15.38 -8.16
N THR A 151 -9.55 14.11 -7.90
CA THR A 151 -9.80 13.65 -6.54
C THR A 151 -8.83 12.56 -6.11
N VAL A 152 -8.65 12.45 -4.79
CA VAL A 152 -7.91 11.38 -4.15
C VAL A 152 -8.75 10.83 -3.00
N HIS A 153 -8.94 9.52 -2.92
CA HIS A 153 -9.73 8.98 -1.82
C HIS A 153 -9.33 7.56 -1.39
N PRO A 154 -9.59 7.21 -0.13
CA PRO A 154 -9.39 5.85 0.37
C PRO A 154 -10.61 4.99 0.00
N ILE A 155 -10.44 3.68 0.01
CA ILE A 155 -11.48 2.75 -0.42
C ILE A 155 -12.07 1.96 0.73
N GLY A 156 -13.31 1.53 0.55
CA GLY A 156 -14.04 0.70 1.51
C GLY A 156 -15.49 1.09 1.63
N VAL A 157 -16.26 0.22 2.26
CA VAL A 157 -17.67 0.48 2.61
C VAL A 157 -17.89 0.30 4.12
N PRO A 158 -17.17 1.07 4.97
CA PRO A 158 -17.22 0.90 6.43
C PRO A 158 -18.58 1.28 7.04
N HIS A 159 -19.41 2.00 6.28
CA HIS A 159 -20.74 2.43 6.71
C HIS A 159 -21.83 1.35 6.55
N LEU A 160 -21.56 0.29 5.77
CA LEU A 160 -22.50 -0.82 5.53
C LEU A 160 -22.38 -1.90 6.60
N ARG A 161 -23.46 -2.66 6.82
CA ARG A 161 -23.57 -3.75 7.80
C ARG A 161 -23.44 -5.11 7.13
N GLN A 162 -23.08 -6.12 7.92
CA GLN A 162 -23.05 -7.51 7.43
C GLN A 162 -24.43 -7.90 6.87
N GLY A 163 -24.45 -8.40 5.64
CA GLY A 163 -25.67 -8.75 4.90
C GLY A 163 -26.09 -7.70 3.86
N ASP A 164 -25.58 -6.47 3.94
CA ASP A 164 -25.81 -5.47 2.90
C ASP A 164 -25.07 -5.86 1.61
N VAL A 165 -25.62 -5.47 0.45
CA VAL A 165 -24.95 -5.64 -0.84
C VAL A 165 -24.39 -4.29 -1.27
N PRO A 166 -23.06 -4.12 -1.34
CA PRO A 166 -22.46 -2.86 -1.74
C PRO A 166 -22.71 -2.63 -3.24
N PRO A 167 -23.22 -1.44 -3.64
CA PRO A 167 -23.58 -1.17 -5.03
C PRO A 167 -22.37 -1.06 -5.97
N GLN A 168 -21.17 -0.78 -5.42
CA GLN A 168 -19.96 -0.50 -6.19
C GLN A 168 -18.76 -1.33 -5.67
N GLY A 169 -19.01 -2.61 -5.36
CA GLY A 169 -17.96 -3.53 -4.92
C GLY A 169 -17.50 -3.33 -3.47
N GLY A 170 -16.54 -4.17 -3.04
CA GLY A 170 -16.03 -4.21 -1.68
C GLY A 170 -16.87 -5.10 -0.74
N ARG A 171 -16.56 -5.03 0.56
CA ARG A 171 -17.19 -5.87 1.59
C ARG A 171 -17.79 -5.01 2.70
N PRO A 172 -19.06 -5.20 3.09
CA PRO A 172 -19.68 -4.40 4.16
C PRO A 172 -18.86 -4.39 5.46
N GLY A 173 -18.74 -3.20 6.06
CA GLY A 173 -18.03 -3.00 7.34
C GLY A 173 -16.50 -3.06 7.20
N TRP A 174 -15.98 -2.94 5.98
CA TRP A 174 -14.54 -3.03 5.71
C TRP A 174 -14.02 -1.79 4.96
N ALA A 175 -12.75 -1.44 5.22
CA ALA A 175 -11.98 -0.45 4.47
C ALA A 175 -10.53 -0.88 4.32
N ALA A 176 -9.90 -0.49 3.21
CA ALA A 176 -8.48 -0.75 2.96
C ALA A 176 -7.61 0.09 3.90
N LEU A 177 -6.32 -0.27 4.00
CA LEU A 177 -5.33 0.64 4.55
C LEU A 177 -5.23 1.87 3.63
N PRO A 178 -5.46 3.10 4.10
CA PRO A 178 -5.28 4.29 3.27
C PRO A 178 -3.82 4.42 2.84
N ASN A 179 -3.60 4.82 1.59
CA ASN A 179 -2.25 5.05 1.09
C ASN A 179 -1.60 6.25 1.83
N PRO A 180 -0.40 6.11 2.44
CA PRO A 180 0.28 7.20 3.14
C PRO A 180 0.58 8.42 2.25
N ARG A 181 0.61 8.22 0.94
CA ARG A 181 0.85 9.25 -0.06
C ARG A 181 -0.32 10.18 -0.27
N MET A 182 -1.55 9.85 0.15
CA MET A 182 -2.74 10.65 -0.17
C MET A 182 -2.60 12.15 0.15
N GLY A 183 -2.15 12.49 1.36
CA GLY A 183 -1.96 13.89 1.75
C GLY A 183 -0.84 14.60 0.95
N PRO A 184 0.38 14.04 0.91
CA PRO A 184 1.45 14.53 0.03
C PRO A 184 1.06 14.66 -1.44
N TRP A 185 0.35 13.68 -2.00
CA TRP A 185 -0.07 13.65 -3.39
C TRP A 185 -1.22 14.61 -3.68
N LEU A 186 -2.12 14.88 -2.74
CA LEU A 186 -3.10 15.94 -2.90
C LEU A 186 -2.44 17.31 -3.06
N ARG A 187 -1.39 17.59 -2.28
CA ARG A 187 -0.59 18.83 -2.40
C ARG A 187 0.20 18.88 -3.71
N LEU A 188 0.81 17.76 -4.11
CA LEU A 188 1.52 17.65 -5.38
C LEU A 188 0.56 17.86 -6.56
N LEU A 189 -0.59 17.18 -6.56
CA LEU A 189 -1.65 17.32 -7.54
C LEU A 189 -2.13 18.76 -7.67
N LYS A 190 -2.33 19.46 -6.54
CA LYS A 190 -2.69 20.88 -6.55
C LYS A 190 -1.64 21.74 -7.27
N ASN A 191 -0.36 21.53 -6.97
CA ASN A 191 0.73 22.28 -7.60
C ASN A 191 0.82 21.98 -9.11
N LEU A 192 0.71 20.70 -9.50
CA LEU A 192 0.73 20.29 -10.90
C LEU A 192 -0.48 20.85 -11.67
N ALA A 193 -1.68 20.74 -11.10
CA ALA A 193 -2.90 21.28 -11.68
C ALA A 193 -2.82 22.81 -11.87
N GLN A 194 -2.21 23.54 -10.93
CA GLN A 194 -1.95 24.97 -11.07
C GLN A 194 -0.94 25.26 -12.19
N ALA A 195 0.18 24.53 -12.24
CA ALA A 195 1.21 24.70 -13.27
C ALA A 195 0.68 24.41 -14.69
N HIS A 196 -0.31 23.53 -14.81
CA HIS A 196 -0.96 23.17 -16.07
C HIS A 196 -2.25 23.96 -16.35
N ASN A 197 -2.55 25.00 -15.57
CA ASN A 197 -3.75 25.85 -15.73
C ASN A 197 -5.09 25.08 -15.64
N LEU A 198 -5.14 23.97 -14.91
CA LEU A 198 -6.37 23.24 -14.62
C LEU A 198 -7.18 23.90 -13.49
N VAL A 199 -6.55 24.73 -12.66
CA VAL A 199 -7.21 25.48 -11.58
C VAL A 199 -7.47 26.91 -12.07
N PRO A 200 -8.68 27.50 -11.88
CA PRO A 200 -9.74 27.06 -10.97
C PRO A 200 -10.83 26.19 -11.61
N GLU A 201 -10.64 25.70 -12.85
CA GLU A 201 -11.63 24.85 -13.51
C GLU A 201 -11.87 23.58 -12.69
N PHE A 202 -10.84 22.74 -12.51
CA PHE A 202 -10.90 21.54 -11.70
C PHE A 202 -10.72 21.85 -10.21
N GLU A 203 -11.67 21.37 -9.40
CA GLU A 203 -11.51 21.32 -7.95
C GLU A 203 -10.53 20.20 -7.56
N ILE A 204 -9.51 20.51 -6.76
CA ILE A 204 -8.56 19.53 -6.23
C ILE A 204 -8.97 19.17 -4.81
N THR A 205 -9.46 17.96 -4.60
CA THR A 205 -10.16 17.62 -3.35
C THR A 205 -10.00 16.16 -2.93
N LEU A 206 -10.39 15.86 -1.69
CA LEU A 206 -10.52 14.50 -1.19
C LEU A 206 -11.95 14.01 -1.39
N GLU A 207 -12.14 12.70 -1.36
CA GLU A 207 -13.46 12.12 -1.12
C GLU A 207 -13.46 11.23 0.13
N ALA A 208 -14.65 10.99 0.65
CA ALA A 208 -14.86 10.08 1.77
C ALA A 208 -14.47 8.64 1.41
N THR A 209 -14.22 7.79 2.41
CA THR A 209 -14.03 6.36 2.18
C THR A 209 -15.29 5.74 1.59
N HIS A 210 -15.20 5.28 0.34
CA HIS A 210 -16.33 4.67 -0.34
C HIS A 210 -15.90 3.63 -1.38
N HIS A 211 -16.86 2.74 -1.72
CA HIS A 211 -16.80 1.65 -2.70
C HIS A 211 -15.61 0.67 -2.61
N GLY A 212 -15.61 -0.34 -3.46
CA GLY A 212 -14.54 -1.34 -3.58
C GLY A 212 -13.36 -0.86 -4.43
N PRO A 213 -12.42 -1.76 -4.78
CA PRO A 213 -12.42 -3.20 -4.49
C PRO A 213 -11.96 -3.56 -3.06
N LEU A 214 -11.77 -4.84 -2.78
CA LEU A 214 -11.20 -5.37 -1.54
C LEU A 214 -9.68 -5.56 -1.66
N THR A 215 -8.87 -4.98 -0.77
CA THR A 215 -7.41 -5.20 -0.71
C THR A 215 -6.84 -4.86 0.66
N ASN A 216 -5.88 -5.64 1.17
CA ASN A 216 -5.26 -5.37 2.47
C ASN A 216 -3.96 -4.55 2.36
N LYS A 217 -3.62 -4.04 1.17
CA LYS A 217 -2.46 -3.18 0.95
C LYS A 217 -2.84 -1.70 1.05
N PRO A 218 -1.90 -0.82 1.44
CA PRO A 218 -2.04 0.63 1.28
C PRO A 218 -2.59 0.98 -0.10
N THR A 219 -3.73 1.69 -0.13
CA THR A 219 -4.51 1.89 -1.35
C THR A 219 -5.18 3.25 -1.41
N MET A 220 -5.29 3.78 -2.63
CA MET A 220 -6.10 4.95 -2.96
C MET A 220 -6.60 4.89 -4.40
N PHE A 221 -7.66 5.65 -4.67
CA PHE A 221 -8.04 6.04 -6.01
C PHE A 221 -7.51 7.44 -6.33
N LEU A 222 -7.14 7.62 -7.58
CA LEU A 222 -6.91 8.90 -8.24
C LEU A 222 -7.96 9.04 -9.32
N GLU A 223 -8.83 10.05 -9.23
CA GLU A 223 -9.95 10.14 -10.16
C GLU A 223 -10.03 11.47 -10.90
N ILE A 224 -10.54 11.39 -12.13
CA ILE A 224 -10.92 12.56 -12.93
C ILE A 224 -12.45 12.58 -12.98
N GLY A 225 -13.03 13.72 -12.65
CA GLY A 225 -14.47 13.92 -12.65
C GLY A 225 -14.88 15.22 -13.35
N SER A 226 -16.18 15.43 -13.55
CA SER A 226 -17.28 14.54 -13.13
C SER A 226 -18.14 14.03 -14.28
N THR A 227 -17.76 14.33 -15.53
CA THR A 227 -18.51 14.00 -16.74
C THR A 227 -17.59 13.42 -17.81
N GLU A 228 -18.18 12.81 -18.84
CA GLU A 228 -17.44 12.21 -19.95
C GLU A 228 -16.50 13.19 -20.67
N ASP A 229 -16.90 14.46 -20.78
CA ASP A 229 -16.06 15.51 -21.37
C ASP A 229 -14.77 15.70 -20.56
N TYR A 230 -14.87 15.69 -19.23
CA TYR A 230 -13.72 15.81 -18.34
C TYR A 230 -12.89 14.52 -18.28
N TRP A 231 -13.53 13.34 -18.28
CA TRP A 231 -12.84 12.05 -18.28
C TRP A 231 -11.93 11.86 -19.51
N LYS A 232 -12.27 12.51 -20.64
CA LYS A 232 -11.50 12.46 -21.89
C LYS A 232 -10.43 13.54 -22.01
N ARG A 233 -10.37 14.52 -21.09
CA ARG A 233 -9.39 15.60 -21.16
C ARG A 233 -7.97 15.08 -21.01
N GLN A 234 -7.18 15.28 -22.06
CA GLN A 234 -5.81 14.77 -22.14
C GLN A 234 -4.84 15.49 -21.20
N ASP A 235 -5.05 16.77 -20.95
CA ASP A 235 -4.23 17.54 -20.02
C ASP A 235 -4.50 17.17 -18.55
N ALA A 236 -5.75 16.87 -18.17
CA ALA A 236 -6.06 16.26 -16.88
C ALA A 236 -5.41 14.87 -16.73
N ALA A 237 -5.44 14.06 -17.79
CA ALA A 237 -4.78 12.75 -17.82
C ALA A 237 -3.25 12.87 -17.69
N GLN A 238 -2.63 13.85 -18.35
CA GLN A 238 -1.20 14.14 -18.25
C GLN A 238 -0.81 14.56 -16.83
N VAL A 239 -1.61 15.41 -16.17
CA VAL A 239 -1.38 15.80 -14.77
C VAL A 239 -1.46 14.60 -13.83
N MET A 240 -2.42 13.69 -14.02
CA MET A 240 -2.51 12.45 -13.22
C MET A 240 -1.33 11.51 -13.47
N ALA A 241 -0.89 11.37 -14.71
CA ALA A 241 0.30 10.59 -15.05
C ALA A 241 1.57 11.19 -14.42
N GLN A 242 1.73 12.52 -14.47
CA GLN A 242 2.85 13.22 -13.88
C GLN A 242 2.84 13.13 -12.35
N LEU A 243 1.65 13.21 -11.71
CA LEU A 243 1.49 12.98 -10.28
C LEU A 243 2.07 11.62 -9.87
N VAL A 244 1.70 10.55 -10.59
CA VAL A 244 2.22 9.22 -10.31
C VAL A 244 3.72 9.13 -10.58
N TRP A 245 4.18 9.68 -11.71
CA TRP A 245 5.59 9.65 -12.10
C TRP A 245 6.48 10.29 -11.03
N GLU A 246 6.17 11.53 -10.63
CA GLU A 246 6.89 12.25 -9.58
C GLU A 246 6.65 11.61 -8.20
N GLY A 247 5.41 11.23 -7.92
CA GLY A 247 4.99 10.68 -6.65
C GLY A 247 5.70 9.37 -6.29
N LEU A 248 5.98 8.53 -7.29
CA LEU A 248 6.70 7.26 -7.14
C LEU A 248 8.20 7.36 -7.43
N GLY A 249 8.73 8.54 -7.72
CA GLY A 249 10.17 8.74 -7.94
C GLY A 249 10.70 8.19 -9.26
N LEU A 250 9.83 7.98 -10.26
CA LEU A 250 10.26 7.47 -11.56
C LEU A 250 11.16 8.47 -12.28
N GLY A 251 12.16 7.97 -13.02
CA GLY A 251 13.11 8.82 -13.73
C GLY A 251 14.16 9.48 -12.83
N GLY A 252 14.34 8.97 -11.60
CA GLY A 252 15.38 9.42 -10.68
C GLY A 252 15.03 10.69 -9.88
N VAL A 253 13.77 11.12 -9.89
CA VAL A 253 13.29 12.17 -8.97
C VAL A 253 13.06 11.58 -7.58
N SER A 254 13.15 12.41 -6.54
CA SER A 254 12.80 11.96 -5.19
C SER A 254 11.31 11.66 -5.10
N ASP A 255 10.97 10.49 -4.57
CA ASP A 255 9.59 10.09 -4.37
C ASP A 255 8.88 10.98 -3.33
N VAL A 256 7.56 11.05 -3.43
CA VAL A 256 6.74 11.91 -2.57
C VAL A 256 5.81 11.06 -1.73
N GLY A 257 5.90 11.21 -0.41
CA GLY A 257 5.03 10.52 0.53
C GLY A 257 5.42 9.08 0.83
N ASN A 258 6.65 8.66 0.50
CA ASN A 258 7.20 7.40 0.98
C ASN A 258 7.49 7.52 2.48
N TRP A 259 6.70 6.80 3.28
CA TRP A 259 6.84 6.79 4.72
C TRP A 259 7.59 5.55 5.16
N SER A 260 8.67 5.72 5.91
CA SER A 260 9.24 4.64 6.69
C SER A 260 8.90 4.83 8.17
N ARG A 261 8.38 3.77 8.81
CA ARG A 261 8.02 3.76 10.24
C ARG A 261 9.18 4.18 11.14
N GLU A 262 10.41 4.04 10.67
CA GLU A 262 11.63 4.32 11.43
C GLU A 262 12.07 5.78 11.36
N ASN A 263 11.68 6.52 10.32
CA ASN A 263 12.20 7.87 10.06
C ASN A 263 11.13 8.98 10.08
N ASP A 264 9.84 8.64 10.14
CA ASP A 264 8.77 9.62 10.02
C ASP A 264 7.98 9.86 11.31
N ASN A 265 7.98 11.12 11.78
CA ASN A 265 7.10 11.63 12.84
C ASN A 265 5.77 12.18 12.27
N LYS A 266 5.29 11.63 11.14
CA LYS A 266 4.11 12.13 10.44
C LYS A 266 2.84 11.81 11.24
N LYS A 267 1.91 12.77 11.27
CA LYS A 267 0.62 12.62 11.93
C LYS A 267 -0.34 11.87 11.02
N ILE A 268 -0.95 10.81 11.54
CA ILE A 268 -2.10 10.16 10.93
C ILE A 268 -3.37 10.87 11.41
N LEU A 269 -4.26 11.20 10.48
CA LEU A 269 -5.54 11.84 10.78
C LEU A 269 -6.67 10.88 10.43
N LEU A 270 -7.58 10.65 11.37
CA LEU A 270 -8.88 10.03 11.11
C LEU A 270 -9.92 11.14 11.00
N GLY A 271 -10.41 11.36 9.80
CA GLY A 271 -11.47 12.34 9.52
C GLY A 271 -12.86 11.75 9.78
N ILE A 272 -13.67 12.41 10.61
CA ILE A 272 -15.07 12.04 10.84
C ILE A 272 -15.95 13.28 10.63
N GLY A 273 -17.05 13.12 9.89
CA GLY A 273 -18.01 14.18 9.57
C GLY A 273 -17.77 14.83 8.20
N GLY A 274 -18.63 15.78 7.83
CA GLY A 274 -18.62 16.39 6.49
C GLY A 274 -19.44 15.62 5.46
N GLY A 275 -19.53 16.18 4.25
CA GLY A 275 -20.12 15.52 3.08
C GLY A 275 -19.08 14.72 2.29
N HIS A 276 -19.50 14.21 1.13
CA HIS A 276 -18.68 13.36 0.24
C HIS A 276 -17.27 13.92 -0.03
N TYR A 277 -17.15 15.21 -0.34
CA TYR A 277 -15.88 15.87 -0.67
C TYR A 277 -15.05 16.34 0.53
N ALA A 278 -15.44 15.97 1.76
CA ALA A 278 -14.66 16.20 2.98
C ALA A 278 -13.97 17.60 3.10
N PRO A 279 -14.67 18.72 2.88
CA PRO A 279 -14.03 20.03 2.64
C PRO A 279 -13.17 20.51 3.82
N ARG A 280 -13.57 20.25 5.07
CA ARG A 280 -12.77 20.60 6.26
C ARG A 280 -11.54 19.73 6.43
N HIS A 281 -11.56 18.50 5.91
CA HIS A 281 -10.38 17.64 5.89
C HIS A 281 -9.40 18.11 4.83
N VAL A 282 -9.91 18.55 3.67
CA VAL A 282 -9.12 19.20 2.62
C VAL A 282 -8.42 20.45 3.15
N ASP A 283 -9.13 21.32 3.88
CA ASP A 283 -8.55 22.52 4.55
C ASP A 283 -7.38 22.19 5.50
N VAL A 284 -7.34 20.98 6.08
CA VAL A 284 -6.27 20.55 6.99
C VAL A 284 -5.09 19.95 6.23
N VAL A 285 -5.33 19.37 5.05
CA VAL A 285 -4.30 18.69 4.24
C VAL A 285 -3.55 19.65 3.32
N LEU A 286 -4.25 20.65 2.77
CA LEU A 286 -3.71 21.67 1.86
C LEU A 286 -3.14 22.88 2.59
#